data_AF-A0A7R8WT43-F1
#
_entry.id   AF-A0A7R8WT43-F1
#
_cell.length_a   1.000
_cell.length_b   1.000
_cell.length_c   1.000
_cell.angle_alpha   90.00
_cell.angle_beta   90.00
_cell.angle_gamma   90.00
#
_symmetry.space_group_name_H-M   'P 1'
#
loop_
_entity.id
_entity.type
_entity.pdbx_description
1 polymer ?
#
loop_
_entity_poly.entity_id
_entity_poly.type
_entity_poly.pdbx_seq_one_letter_code
_entity_poly.pdbx_strand_id
1 'polypeptide(L)'
;DDISADALRAVWNNLGSAAAHGCVLEGFVDFDFEFSVIGARTQDGGFSSYEPSANVHEGGILRTSSVPAVGLSDAMKSAAMQAVQRILNELNYVGVMGVEFFAVQGALLVNEVAPRVHNTGHWTEEACQTSQFEQHMRAVAGLPLGSAGMVCDRCEMRNLLGNEADNTAELLSDARDHLTLYGKLEAREGRKMGHITRLHPVQVVVRDNNVDQALRALKKKLQREGVFREMKLRNFYEKPSEKRAREKAEAVRRSRKLARKRAQREGLIPGAKPTTR
;
A
#
# COMPACT_ATOMS: atom_id res chain seq x y z
N ASP A 1 -30.05 1.27 18.16
CA ASP A 1 -30.57 2.59 17.79
C ASP A 1 -31.34 2.50 16.48
N ASP A 2 -32.66 2.50 16.55
CA ASP A 2 -33.52 2.42 15.38
C ASP A 2 -33.66 3.82 14.74
N ILE A 3 -33.23 3.94 13.49
CA ILE A 3 -33.49 5.11 12.65
C ILE A 3 -35.00 5.17 12.39
N SER A 4 -35.64 6.30 12.70
CA SER A 4 -37.10 6.42 12.50
C SER A 4 -37.48 6.37 11.02
N ALA A 5 -38.69 5.89 10.72
CA ALA A 5 -39.23 5.89 9.36
C ALA A 5 -39.26 7.29 8.74
N ASP A 6 -39.47 8.33 9.55
CA ASP A 6 -39.46 9.72 9.09
C ASP A 6 -38.04 10.22 8.77
N ALA A 7 -37.03 9.77 9.52
CA ALA A 7 -35.63 10.04 9.18
C ALA A 7 -35.24 9.38 7.85
N LEU A 8 -35.67 8.13 7.61
CA LEU A 8 -35.43 7.45 6.33
C LEU A 8 -36.13 8.16 5.16
N ARG A 9 -37.36 8.63 5.35
CA ARG A 9 -38.08 9.44 4.35
C ARG A 9 -37.38 10.76 4.07
N ALA A 10 -36.91 11.43 5.11
CA ALA A 10 -36.16 12.68 4.96
C ALA A 10 -34.87 12.46 4.16
N VAL A 11 -34.10 11.40 4.47
CA VAL A 11 -32.91 11.02 3.69
C VAL A 11 -33.30 10.73 2.24
N TRP A 12 -34.31 9.89 2.01
CA TRP A 12 -34.77 9.55 0.65
C TRP A 12 -35.14 10.79 -0.17
N ASN A 13 -35.89 11.71 0.43
CA ASN A 13 -36.28 12.96 -0.23
C ASN A 13 -35.08 13.87 -0.51
N ASN A 14 -34.08 13.87 0.38
CA ASN A 14 -32.85 14.67 0.23
C ASN A 14 -31.88 14.12 -0.82
N LEU A 15 -31.98 12.84 -1.22
CA LEU A 15 -31.17 12.29 -2.32
C LEU A 15 -31.46 12.96 -3.67
N GLY A 16 -32.63 13.59 -3.83
CA GLY A 16 -32.96 14.39 -5.01
C GLY A 16 -32.80 13.62 -6.32
N SER A 17 -32.10 14.20 -7.29
CA SER A 17 -31.85 13.57 -8.60
C SER A 17 -30.91 12.35 -8.53
N ALA A 18 -30.19 12.14 -7.42
CA ALA A 18 -29.34 10.96 -7.24
C ALA A 18 -30.18 9.68 -7.17
N ALA A 19 -31.42 9.74 -6.66
CA ALA A 19 -32.35 8.61 -6.64
C ALA A 19 -32.64 8.05 -8.05
N ALA A 20 -32.56 8.89 -9.09
CA ALA A 20 -32.76 8.47 -10.48
C ALA A 20 -31.61 7.62 -11.04
N HIS A 21 -30.44 7.63 -10.40
CA HIS A 21 -29.23 6.93 -10.85
C HIS A 21 -28.98 5.59 -10.12
N GLY A 22 -29.92 5.20 -9.24
CA GLY A 22 -29.78 4.04 -8.37
C GLY A 22 -29.11 4.41 -7.04
N CYS A 23 -29.55 3.77 -5.96
CA CYS A 23 -29.02 3.98 -4.62
C CYS A 23 -28.62 2.64 -4.00
N VAL A 24 -27.58 2.67 -3.17
CA VAL A 24 -27.16 1.54 -2.35
C VAL A 24 -27.37 1.94 -0.89
N LEU A 25 -27.93 1.04 -0.09
CA LEU A 25 -28.04 1.17 1.35
C LEU A 25 -27.01 0.23 1.98
N GLU A 26 -26.11 0.79 2.76
CA GLU A 26 -25.06 0.03 3.46
C GLU A 26 -25.31 0.10 4.98
N GLY A 27 -25.02 -1.00 5.67
CA GLY A 27 -25.05 -1.02 7.13
C GLY A 27 -23.90 -0.20 7.68
N PHE A 28 -24.16 0.56 8.74
CA PHE A 28 -23.10 1.31 9.41
C PHE A 28 -22.04 0.36 9.98
N VAL A 29 -20.79 0.57 9.61
CA VAL A 29 -19.65 -0.25 10.07
C VAL A 29 -19.03 0.43 11.28
N ASP A 30 -19.08 -0.23 12.44
CA ASP A 30 -18.34 0.19 13.63
C ASP A 30 -16.90 -0.35 13.54
N PHE A 31 -15.97 0.52 13.13
CA PHE A 31 -14.58 0.15 12.83
C PHE A 31 -13.58 0.76 13.82
N ASP A 32 -12.44 0.09 14.00
CA ASP A 32 -11.38 0.55 14.91
C ASP A 32 -10.56 1.69 14.28
N PHE A 33 -10.24 1.56 12.99
CA PHE A 33 -9.55 2.58 12.19
C PHE A 33 -9.67 2.28 10.69
N GLU A 34 -9.41 3.31 9.89
CA GLU A 34 -9.37 3.23 8.43
C GLU A 34 -7.92 3.18 7.93
N PHE A 35 -7.71 2.43 6.85
CA PHE A 35 -6.42 2.39 6.19
C PHE A 35 -6.59 2.13 4.69
N SER A 36 -5.53 2.33 3.91
CA SER A 36 -5.56 2.00 2.49
C SER A 36 -4.30 1.30 2.03
N VAL A 37 -4.41 0.54 0.95
CA VAL A 37 -3.29 -0.05 0.23
C VAL A 37 -3.33 0.44 -1.21
N ILE A 38 -2.21 1.00 -1.66
CA ILE A 38 -2.00 1.37 -3.05
C ILE A 38 -1.32 0.19 -3.76
N GLY A 39 -1.95 -0.31 -4.82
CA GLY A 39 -1.44 -1.43 -5.62
C GLY A 39 -1.26 -1.03 -7.08
N ALA A 40 -0.25 -1.58 -7.73
CA ALA A 40 0.03 -1.43 -9.15
C ALA A 40 0.07 -2.79 -9.84
N ARG A 41 -0.53 -2.89 -11.02
CA ARG A 41 -0.45 -4.08 -11.87
C ARG A 41 -0.09 -3.72 -13.30
N THR A 42 0.81 -4.49 -13.91
CA THR A 42 1.23 -4.34 -15.32
C THR A 42 0.38 -5.21 -16.25
N GLN A 43 0.51 -4.97 -17.55
CA GLN A 43 -0.21 -5.72 -18.59
C GLN A 43 0.07 -7.24 -18.57
N ASP A 44 1.28 -7.64 -18.18
CA ASP A 44 1.72 -9.03 -18.04
C ASP A 44 1.41 -9.64 -16.65
N GLY A 45 0.71 -8.90 -15.79
CA GLY A 45 0.28 -9.36 -14.46
C GLY A 45 1.34 -9.22 -13.36
N GLY A 46 2.46 -8.54 -13.63
CA GLY A 46 3.38 -8.09 -12.59
C GLY A 46 2.68 -7.19 -11.57
N PHE A 47 3.01 -7.35 -10.29
CA PHE A 47 2.33 -6.66 -9.19
C PHE A 47 3.34 -6.07 -8.21
N SER A 48 3.05 -4.87 -7.71
CA SER A 48 3.75 -4.21 -6.61
C SER A 48 2.75 -3.41 -5.79
N SER A 49 2.97 -3.29 -4.48
CA SER A 49 2.11 -2.49 -3.61
C SER A 49 2.94 -1.77 -2.55
N TYR A 50 2.41 -0.64 -2.09
CA TYR A 50 3.02 0.16 -1.05
C TYR A 50 2.67 -0.39 0.34
N GLU A 51 3.40 0.10 1.35
CA GLU A 51 3.03 -0.06 2.75
C GLU A 51 1.61 0.49 3.01
N PRO A 52 0.77 -0.19 3.82
CA PRO A 52 -0.53 0.35 4.18
C PRO A 52 -0.39 1.68 4.93
N SER A 53 -1.23 2.65 4.58
CA SER A 53 -1.34 3.94 5.29
C SER A 53 -2.55 3.94 6.20
N ALA A 54 -2.40 4.34 7.46
CA ALA A 54 -3.53 4.64 8.33
C ALA A 54 -4.08 6.01 7.92
N ASN A 55 -5.41 6.11 7.74
CA ASN A 55 -6.06 7.28 7.20
C ASN A 55 -7.01 7.88 8.24
N VAL A 56 -7.02 9.20 8.36
CA VAL A 56 -7.96 9.92 9.22
C VAL A 56 -8.80 10.85 8.36
N HIS A 57 -10.12 10.69 8.43
CA HIS A 57 -11.10 11.52 7.75
C HIS A 57 -11.79 12.46 8.74
N GLU A 58 -12.01 13.71 8.32
CA GLU A 58 -12.83 14.69 9.05
C GLU A 58 -13.87 15.25 8.09
N GLY A 59 -15.15 15.20 8.46
CA GLY A 59 -16.24 15.64 7.59
C GLY A 59 -16.30 14.91 6.23
N GLY A 60 -15.88 13.64 6.20
CA GLY A 60 -15.79 12.86 4.96
C GLY A 60 -14.61 13.21 4.05
N ILE A 61 -13.67 14.04 4.52
CA ILE A 61 -12.49 14.46 3.75
C ILE A 61 -11.25 13.87 4.42
N LEU A 62 -10.41 13.20 3.64
CA LEU A 62 -9.11 12.71 4.11
C LEU A 62 -8.26 13.90 4.60
N ARG A 63 -7.87 13.86 5.87
CA ARG A 63 -6.98 14.84 6.50
C ARG A 63 -5.55 14.36 6.54
N THR A 64 -5.31 13.14 7.03
CA THR A 64 -3.95 12.59 7.15
C THR A 64 -3.84 11.15 6.68
N SER A 65 -2.65 10.80 6.19
CA SER A 65 -2.22 9.43 5.90
C SER A 65 -0.85 9.19 6.52
N SER A 66 -0.76 8.23 7.44
CA SER A 66 0.46 7.93 8.21
C SER A 66 0.96 6.52 7.91
N VAL A 67 2.28 6.39 7.71
CA VAL A 67 2.94 5.11 7.37
C VAL A 67 4.16 4.94 8.26
N PRO A 68 4.30 3.82 9.01
CA PRO A 68 3.42 2.64 8.98
C PRO A 68 2.07 2.90 9.65
N ALA A 69 1.04 2.20 9.17
CA ALA A 69 -0.28 2.21 9.77
C ALA A 69 -0.26 1.53 11.15
N VAL A 70 -0.25 2.33 12.21
CA VAL A 70 -0.25 1.85 13.60
C VAL A 70 -1.56 1.10 13.88
N GLY A 71 -1.46 -0.08 14.50
CA GLY A 71 -2.61 -0.93 14.80
C GLY A 71 -2.80 -2.11 13.83
N LEU A 72 -2.19 -2.05 12.63
CA LEU A 72 -2.16 -3.19 11.72
C LEU A 72 -1.11 -4.23 12.15
N SER A 73 -1.57 -5.46 12.37
CA SER A 73 -0.65 -6.59 12.53
C SER A 73 -0.01 -6.97 11.18
N ASP A 74 1.17 -7.61 11.22
CA ASP A 74 1.84 -8.12 10.01
C ASP A 74 0.93 -9.05 9.19
N ALA A 75 0.08 -9.84 9.87
CA ALA A 75 -0.89 -10.73 9.24
C ALA A 75 -1.97 -9.94 8.49
N MET A 76 -2.55 -8.92 9.12
CA MET A 76 -3.56 -8.07 8.48
C MET A 76 -2.97 -7.29 7.30
N LYS A 77 -1.77 -6.73 7.45
CA LYS A 77 -1.05 -6.06 6.35
C LYS A 77 -0.86 -7.00 5.16
N SER A 78 -0.35 -8.21 5.39
CA SER A 78 -0.18 -9.21 4.33
C SER A 78 -1.51 -9.59 3.68
N ALA A 79 -2.57 -9.76 4.48
CA ALA A 79 -3.91 -10.07 3.98
C ALA A 79 -4.50 -8.95 3.11
N ALA A 80 -4.33 -7.69 3.52
CA ALA A 80 -4.79 -6.52 2.77
C ALA A 80 -4.06 -6.40 1.42
N MET A 81 -2.72 -6.52 1.42
CA MET A 81 -1.91 -6.47 0.20
C MET A 81 -2.29 -7.60 -0.77
N GLN A 82 -2.56 -8.80 -0.26
CA GLN A 82 -3.05 -9.91 -1.07
C GLN A 82 -4.48 -9.67 -1.59
N ALA A 83 -5.35 -9.04 -0.81
CA ALA A 83 -6.70 -8.67 -1.24
C ALA A 83 -6.63 -7.68 -2.42
N VAL A 84 -5.79 -6.65 -2.31
CA VAL A 84 -5.53 -5.71 -3.40
C VAL A 84 -5.00 -6.43 -4.64
N GLN A 85 -4.00 -7.31 -4.50
CA GLN A 85 -3.50 -8.09 -5.62
C GLN A 85 -4.60 -8.91 -6.31
N ARG A 86 -5.47 -9.56 -5.53
CA ARG A 86 -6.62 -10.32 -6.08
C ARG A 86 -7.57 -9.40 -6.83
N ILE A 87 -7.95 -8.26 -6.26
CA ILE A 87 -8.83 -7.27 -6.92
C ILE A 87 -8.25 -6.85 -8.27
N LEU A 88 -6.98 -6.43 -8.32
CA LEU A 88 -6.36 -6.01 -9.59
C LEU A 88 -6.27 -7.17 -10.61
N ASN A 89 -6.03 -8.40 -10.16
CA ASN A 89 -5.96 -9.56 -11.04
C ASN A 89 -7.32 -9.94 -11.63
N GLU A 90 -8.37 -10.02 -10.80
CA GLU A 90 -9.72 -10.38 -11.24
C GLU A 90 -10.31 -9.32 -12.18
N LEU A 91 -9.98 -8.05 -11.96
CA LEU A 91 -10.36 -6.95 -12.86
C LEU A 91 -9.47 -6.86 -14.11
N ASN A 92 -8.43 -7.69 -14.21
CA ASN A 92 -7.35 -7.56 -15.20
C ASN A 92 -6.85 -6.12 -15.35
N TYR A 93 -6.71 -5.42 -14.22
CA TYR A 93 -6.44 -3.99 -14.17
C TYR A 93 -5.00 -3.68 -14.58
N VAL A 94 -4.79 -2.56 -15.27
CA VAL A 94 -3.46 -2.04 -15.64
C VAL A 94 -3.31 -0.64 -15.10
N GLY A 95 -2.24 -0.40 -14.34
CA GLY A 95 -2.02 0.85 -13.64
C GLY A 95 -2.10 0.71 -12.13
N VAL A 96 -2.24 1.85 -11.46
CA VAL A 96 -2.38 1.98 -10.01
C VAL A 96 -3.84 2.08 -9.60
N MET A 97 -4.16 1.48 -8.46
CA MET A 97 -5.45 1.50 -7.79
C MET A 97 -5.26 1.70 -6.28
N GLY A 98 -6.04 2.59 -5.69
CA GLY A 98 -6.20 2.68 -4.23
C GLY A 98 -7.35 1.81 -3.77
N VAL A 99 -7.14 1.03 -2.72
CA VAL A 99 -8.20 0.27 -2.05
C VAL A 99 -8.22 0.69 -0.59
N GLU A 100 -9.36 1.18 -0.14
CA GLU A 100 -9.58 1.57 1.25
C GLU A 100 -10.24 0.45 2.03
N PHE A 101 -9.92 0.39 3.32
CA PHE A 101 -10.34 -0.66 4.22
C PHE A 101 -10.76 -0.09 5.57
N PHE A 102 -11.77 -0.72 6.16
CA PHE A 102 -12.03 -0.68 7.58
C PHE A 102 -11.32 -1.86 8.27
N ALA A 103 -10.63 -1.57 9.37
CA ALA A 103 -10.20 -2.59 10.32
C ALA A 103 -11.28 -2.73 11.40
N VAL A 104 -11.80 -3.95 11.59
CA VAL A 104 -12.89 -4.22 12.55
C VAL A 104 -12.53 -5.43 13.39
N GLN A 105 -12.15 -5.23 14.65
CA GLN A 105 -11.83 -6.29 15.61
C GLN A 105 -10.82 -7.31 15.06
N GLY A 106 -9.83 -6.83 14.30
CA GLY A 106 -8.81 -7.65 13.64
C GLY A 106 -9.20 -8.25 12.28
N ALA A 107 -10.43 -8.02 11.81
CA ALA A 107 -10.87 -8.33 10.45
C ALA A 107 -10.69 -7.14 9.50
N LEU A 108 -10.74 -7.41 8.19
CA LEU A 108 -10.60 -6.43 7.13
C LEU A 108 -11.88 -6.37 6.30
N LEU A 109 -12.46 -5.18 6.14
CA LEU A 109 -13.57 -4.93 5.21
C LEU A 109 -13.10 -3.92 4.17
N VAL A 110 -13.36 -4.19 2.90
CA VAL A 110 -13.12 -3.20 1.83
C VAL A 110 -14.20 -2.13 1.95
N ASN A 111 -13.78 -0.87 1.97
CA ASN A 111 -14.67 0.29 1.95
C ASN A 111 -14.90 0.73 0.50
N GLU A 112 -13.87 1.29 -0.14
CA GLU A 112 -13.95 1.78 -1.51
C GLU A 112 -12.73 1.38 -2.36
N VAL A 113 -12.91 1.48 -3.68
CA VAL A 113 -11.86 1.24 -4.67
C VAL A 113 -11.78 2.42 -5.62
N ALA A 114 -10.60 3.01 -5.75
CA ALA A 114 -10.30 4.06 -6.70
C ALA A 114 -9.40 3.50 -7.82
N PRO A 115 -9.92 3.27 -9.05
CA PRO A 115 -9.16 2.79 -10.19
C PRO A 115 -8.31 3.94 -10.78
N ARG A 116 -7.40 4.48 -9.98
CA ARG A 116 -6.45 5.54 -10.31
C ARG A 116 -5.45 5.69 -9.17
N VAL A 117 -4.46 6.55 -9.36
CA VAL A 117 -3.71 7.13 -8.25
C VAL A 117 -4.67 7.75 -7.23
N HIS A 118 -4.31 7.63 -5.95
CA HIS A 118 -5.21 7.94 -4.84
C HIS A 118 -4.59 8.93 -3.86
N ASN A 119 -5.42 9.73 -3.19
CA ASN A 119 -4.93 10.79 -2.32
C ASN A 119 -4.13 10.23 -1.13
N THR A 120 -4.61 9.11 -0.57
CA THR A 120 -3.92 8.37 0.49
C THR A 120 -2.55 7.80 0.07
N GLY A 121 -2.19 7.88 -1.21
CA GLY A 121 -0.89 7.49 -1.74
C GLY A 121 0.07 8.66 -2.03
N HIS A 122 -0.31 9.92 -1.80
CA HIS A 122 0.56 11.07 -2.15
C HIS A 122 1.87 11.09 -1.36
N TRP A 123 1.88 10.53 -0.14
CA TRP A 123 3.11 10.37 0.66
C TRP A 123 4.22 9.63 -0.11
N THR A 124 3.87 8.76 -1.07
CA THR A 124 4.83 7.99 -1.87
C THR A 124 5.72 8.86 -2.77
N GLU A 125 5.32 10.10 -3.05
CA GLU A 125 6.13 11.06 -3.82
C GLU A 125 7.46 11.36 -3.13
N GLU A 126 7.44 11.49 -1.81
CA GLU A 126 8.60 11.89 -1.00
C GLU A 126 9.19 10.72 -0.21
N ALA A 127 8.35 9.77 0.21
CA ALA A 127 8.76 8.70 1.12
C ALA A 127 9.09 7.36 0.45
N CYS A 128 8.92 7.21 -0.87
CA CYS A 128 9.23 5.98 -1.60
C CYS A 128 10.24 6.20 -2.73
N GLN A 129 10.94 5.13 -3.12
CA GLN A 129 11.87 5.17 -4.26
C GLN A 129 11.17 5.37 -5.61
N THR A 130 9.90 4.97 -5.72
CA THR A 130 9.08 5.18 -6.91
C THR A 130 7.68 5.57 -6.46
N SER A 131 7.24 6.78 -6.80
CA SER A 131 5.92 7.28 -6.41
C SER A 131 4.80 6.53 -7.11
N GLN A 132 3.58 6.57 -6.55
CA GLN A 132 2.42 5.96 -7.20
C GLN A 132 2.17 6.50 -8.62
N PHE A 133 2.58 7.74 -8.90
CA PHE A 133 2.40 8.36 -10.21
C PHE A 133 3.37 7.79 -11.24
N GLU A 134 4.65 7.71 -10.89
CA GLU A 134 5.64 7.06 -11.75
C GLU A 134 5.28 5.57 -11.94
N GLN A 135 4.83 4.91 -10.87
CA GLN A 135 4.41 3.53 -10.92
C GLN A 135 3.21 3.30 -11.84
N HIS A 136 2.23 4.20 -11.81
CA HIS A 136 1.10 4.20 -12.73
C HIS A 136 1.59 4.33 -14.18
N MET A 137 2.47 5.30 -14.45
CA MET A 137 3.02 5.52 -15.79
C MET A 137 3.82 4.32 -16.30
N ARG A 138 4.65 3.69 -15.46
CA ARG A 138 5.38 2.47 -15.82
C ARG A 138 4.43 1.34 -16.19
N ALA A 139 3.40 1.13 -15.37
CA ALA A 139 2.42 0.07 -15.59
C ALA A 139 1.66 0.25 -16.92
N VAL A 140 1.16 1.45 -17.21
CA VAL A 140 0.43 1.72 -18.46
C VAL A 140 1.33 1.69 -19.69
N ALA A 141 2.59 2.12 -19.55
CA ALA A 141 3.58 2.09 -20.63
C ALA A 141 4.22 0.71 -20.88
N GLY A 142 3.86 -0.32 -20.10
CA GLY A 142 4.46 -1.66 -20.22
C GLY A 142 5.92 -1.72 -19.75
N LEU A 143 6.34 -0.80 -18.89
CA LEU A 143 7.68 -0.76 -18.31
C LEU A 143 7.73 -1.57 -17.00
N PRO A 144 8.91 -2.05 -16.58
CA PRO A 144 9.07 -2.69 -15.28
C PRO A 144 8.68 -1.75 -14.13
N LEU A 145 7.88 -2.28 -13.21
CA LEU A 145 7.52 -1.61 -11.96
C LEU A 145 8.78 -1.24 -11.15
N GLY A 146 8.76 -0.05 -10.55
CA GLY A 146 9.80 0.41 -9.63
C GLY A 146 9.64 -0.18 -8.24
N SER A 147 10.64 0.08 -7.37
CA SER A 147 10.58 -0.33 -5.96
C SER A 147 9.61 0.57 -5.21
N ALA A 148 8.60 -0.02 -4.57
CA ALA A 148 7.71 0.67 -3.65
C ALA A 148 8.33 0.85 -2.25
N GLY A 149 9.61 0.51 -2.07
CA GLY A 149 10.31 0.59 -0.80
C GLY A 149 10.42 2.02 -0.27
N MET A 150 10.21 2.18 1.03
CA MET A 150 10.33 3.46 1.71
C MET A 150 11.79 3.90 1.85
N VAL A 151 12.03 5.21 1.83
CA VAL A 151 13.35 5.84 2.07
C VAL A 151 13.44 6.50 3.45
N CYS A 152 12.41 6.36 4.28
CA CYS A 152 12.33 6.85 5.66
C CYS A 152 11.73 5.78 6.59
N ASP A 153 11.84 5.97 7.90
CA ASP A 153 11.30 5.04 8.93
C ASP A 153 9.79 5.22 9.10
N ARG A 154 9.33 6.46 8.97
CA ARG A 154 7.91 6.84 9.05
C ARG A 154 7.67 8.09 8.23
N CYS A 155 6.47 8.25 7.70
CA CYS A 155 6.01 9.51 7.15
C CYS A 155 4.56 9.80 7.55
N GLU A 156 4.20 11.07 7.46
CA GLU A 156 2.83 11.54 7.61
C GLU A 156 2.55 12.56 6.52
N MET A 157 1.54 12.28 5.69
CA MET A 157 1.00 13.25 4.75
C MET A 157 -0.23 13.89 5.36
N ARG A 158 -0.37 15.21 5.21
CA ARG A 158 -1.53 15.99 5.60
C ARG A 158 -2.05 16.79 4.40
N ASN A 159 -3.33 16.66 4.09
CA ASN A 159 -3.97 17.52 3.09
C ASN A 159 -4.07 18.95 3.61
N LEU A 160 -3.85 19.92 2.74
CA LEU A 160 -4.03 21.35 3.00
C LEU A 160 -5.33 21.79 2.36
N LEU A 161 -6.31 22.19 3.18
CA LEU A 161 -7.63 22.62 2.70
C LEU A 161 -7.76 24.15 2.72
N GLY A 162 -8.38 24.71 1.69
CA GLY A 162 -8.66 26.14 1.62
C GLY A 162 -7.41 26.99 1.86
N ASN A 163 -7.51 27.90 2.82
CA ASN A 163 -6.45 28.85 3.18
C ASN A 163 -5.29 28.23 3.99
N GLU A 164 -5.37 26.97 4.42
CA GLU A 164 -4.24 26.29 5.07
C GLU A 164 -2.99 26.24 4.18
N ALA A 165 -3.17 26.30 2.86
CA ALA A 165 -2.09 26.29 1.88
C ALA A 165 -1.37 27.63 1.72
N ASP A 166 -1.91 28.72 2.28
CA ASP A 166 -1.38 30.07 2.04
C ASP A 166 -0.15 30.39 2.91
N ASN A 167 0.05 29.67 4.04
CA ASN A 167 1.15 29.93 4.97
C ASN A 167 2.40 29.07 4.70
N THR A 168 3.00 29.21 3.52
CA THR A 168 4.12 28.36 3.07
C THR A 168 5.35 28.43 3.98
N ALA A 169 5.65 29.60 4.57
CA ALA A 169 6.80 29.77 5.47
C ALA A 169 6.65 28.98 6.78
N GLU A 170 5.44 28.94 7.35
CA GLU A 170 5.17 28.12 8.54
C GLU A 170 5.18 26.64 8.20
N LEU A 171 4.57 26.26 7.08
CA LEU A 171 4.52 24.86 6.61
C LEU A 171 5.91 24.28 6.37
N LEU A 172 6.87 25.09 5.90
CA LEU A 172 8.25 24.67 5.63
C LEU A 172 9.23 25.01 6.75
N SER A 173 8.72 25.31 7.96
CA SER A 173 9.57 25.66 9.10
C SER A 173 10.41 24.50 9.64
N ASP A 174 9.99 23.26 9.40
CA ASP A 174 10.74 22.05 9.71
C ASP A 174 11.39 21.48 8.43
N ALA A 175 12.69 21.20 8.48
CA ALA A 175 13.45 20.67 7.34
C ALA A 175 12.99 19.25 6.90
N ARG A 176 12.12 18.61 7.67
CA ARG A 176 11.51 17.31 7.34
C ARG A 176 10.23 17.44 6.51
N ASP A 177 9.72 18.65 6.31
CA ASP A 177 8.45 18.89 5.64
C ASP A 177 8.65 19.16 4.15
N HIS A 178 7.86 18.44 3.34
CA HIS A 178 7.86 18.54 1.88
C HIS A 178 6.49 19.03 1.44
N LEU A 179 6.43 20.24 0.88
CA LEU A 179 5.19 20.90 0.48
C LEU A 179 4.91 20.70 -1.01
N THR A 180 3.72 20.21 -1.33
CA THR A 180 3.22 20.09 -2.71
C THR A 180 1.94 20.89 -2.88
N LEU A 181 2.01 21.99 -3.62
CA LEU A 181 0.86 22.83 -3.97
C LEU A 181 0.34 22.49 -5.37
N TYR A 182 -0.98 22.40 -5.53
CA TYR A 182 -1.60 21.98 -6.79
C TYR A 182 -1.77 23.11 -7.82
N GLY A 183 -1.33 24.33 -7.52
CA GLY A 183 -1.46 25.49 -8.43
C GLY A 183 -2.91 25.94 -8.66
N LYS A 184 -3.83 25.63 -7.75
CA LYS A 184 -5.23 26.07 -7.83
C LYS A 184 -5.33 27.55 -7.48
N LEU A 185 -5.95 28.36 -8.35
CA LEU A 185 -5.99 29.82 -8.22
C LEU A 185 -6.88 30.33 -7.07
N GLU A 186 -7.90 29.57 -6.67
CA GLU A 186 -8.87 30.00 -5.65
C GLU A 186 -8.93 29.02 -4.48
N ALA A 187 -8.61 29.49 -3.28
CA ALA A 187 -8.90 28.78 -2.04
C ALA A 187 -10.40 28.86 -1.73
N ARG A 188 -11.02 27.70 -1.43
CA ARG A 188 -12.40 27.60 -0.94
C ARG A 188 -12.43 26.62 0.23
N GLU A 189 -13.39 26.78 1.14
CA GLU A 189 -13.57 25.86 2.26
C GLU A 189 -13.72 24.41 1.76
N GLY A 190 -13.04 23.46 2.42
CA GLY A 190 -13.02 22.04 2.03
C GLY A 190 -12.25 21.72 0.74
N ARG A 191 -11.83 22.70 -0.06
CA ARG A 191 -11.09 22.48 -1.31
C ARG A 191 -9.66 22.06 -1.00
N LYS A 192 -9.24 20.88 -1.46
CA LYS A 192 -7.84 20.42 -1.38
C LYS A 192 -6.93 21.30 -2.24
N MET A 193 -6.05 22.08 -1.63
CA MET A 193 -5.15 23.03 -2.31
C MET A 193 -3.74 22.50 -2.48
N GLY A 194 -3.35 21.55 -1.64
CA GLY A 194 -2.06 20.87 -1.68
C GLY A 194 -2.01 19.79 -0.61
N HIS A 195 -0.81 19.29 -0.37
CA HIS A 195 -0.52 18.46 0.78
C HIS A 195 0.90 18.75 1.27
N ILE A 196 1.16 18.37 2.51
CA ILE A 196 2.49 18.39 3.09
C ILE A 196 2.84 16.99 3.57
N THR A 197 4.05 16.51 3.27
CA THR A 197 4.54 15.21 3.71
C THR A 197 5.73 15.42 4.64
N ARG A 198 5.60 14.99 5.88
CA ARG A 198 6.66 15.01 6.88
C ARG A 198 7.41 13.68 6.90
N LEU A 199 8.72 13.72 6.69
CA LEU A 199 9.58 12.53 6.73
C LEU A 199 10.25 12.34 8.09
N HIS A 200 10.23 11.11 8.60
CA HIS A 200 10.98 10.73 9.80
C HIS A 200 12.12 9.78 9.41
N PRO A 201 13.38 10.26 9.39
CA PRO A 201 14.51 9.42 9.03
C PRO A 201 14.75 8.34 10.09
N VAL A 202 15.43 7.26 9.69
CA VAL A 202 15.89 6.25 10.64
C VAL A 202 16.87 6.88 11.62
N GLN A 203 16.47 6.94 12.89
CA GLN A 203 17.33 7.41 13.97
C GLN A 203 17.81 6.26 14.84
N VAL A 204 19.09 6.32 15.22
CA VAL A 204 19.74 5.41 16.17
C VAL A 204 20.37 6.27 17.25
N VAL A 205 19.84 6.17 18.46
CA VAL A 205 20.37 6.92 19.61
C VAL A 205 21.49 6.12 20.26
N VAL A 206 22.66 6.73 20.38
CA VAL A 206 23.78 6.18 21.15
C VAL A 206 23.68 6.70 22.58
N ARG A 207 23.48 5.81 23.56
CA ARG A 207 23.48 6.16 24.98
C ARG A 207 24.78 5.69 25.62
N ASP A 208 25.32 6.48 26.54
CA ASP A 208 26.51 6.14 27.33
C ASP A 208 27.71 5.70 26.48
N ASN A 209 27.83 6.29 25.28
CA ASN A 209 28.84 5.95 24.27
C ASN A 209 28.87 4.46 23.85
N ASN A 210 27.77 3.72 24.06
CA ASN A 210 27.68 2.30 23.72
C ASN A 210 27.35 2.09 22.23
N VAL A 211 28.37 2.23 21.39
CA VAL A 211 28.25 2.11 19.92
C VAL A 211 27.82 0.70 19.50
N ASP A 212 28.27 -0.35 20.17
CA ASP A 212 27.90 -1.73 19.83
C ASP A 212 26.40 -1.97 19.98
N GLN A 213 25.79 -1.45 21.04
CA GLN A 213 24.36 -1.53 21.24
C GLN A 213 23.60 -0.75 20.17
N ALA A 214 24.07 0.45 19.83
CA ALA A 214 23.51 1.26 18.76
C ALA A 214 23.57 0.54 17.40
N LEU A 215 24.70 -0.08 17.06
CA LEU A 215 24.85 -0.86 15.82
C LEU A 215 23.93 -2.09 15.79
N ARG A 216 23.73 -2.76 16.94
CA ARG A 216 22.75 -3.86 17.04
C ARG A 216 21.32 -3.35 16.84
N ALA A 217 20.99 -2.18 17.38
CA ALA A 217 19.68 -1.56 17.20
C ALA A 217 19.46 -1.16 15.73
N LEU A 218 20.44 -0.54 15.09
CA LEU A 218 20.43 -0.22 13.66
C LEU A 218 20.21 -1.48 12.82
N LYS A 219 20.99 -2.54 13.07
CA LYS A 219 20.86 -3.81 12.36
C LYS A 219 19.46 -4.39 12.50
N LYS A 220 18.88 -4.38 13.71
CA LYS A 220 17.50 -4.84 13.94
C LYS A 220 16.48 -4.01 13.17
N LYS A 221 16.61 -2.68 13.15
CA LYS A 221 15.75 -1.80 12.35
C LYS A 221 15.85 -2.12 10.86
N LEU A 222 17.06 -2.15 10.30
CA LEU A 222 17.28 -2.48 8.89
C LEU A 222 16.78 -3.88 8.48
N GLN A 223 16.74 -4.84 9.43
CA GLN A 223 16.14 -6.15 9.20
C GLN A 223 14.61 -6.11 9.16
N ARG A 224 13.99 -5.34 10.07
CA ARG A 224 12.53 -5.18 10.12
C ARG A 224 12.00 -4.47 8.88
N GLU A 225 12.68 -3.41 8.45
CA GLU A 225 12.33 -2.63 7.25
C GLU A 225 12.63 -3.37 5.94
N GLY A 226 13.09 -4.62 5.99
CA GLY A 226 13.38 -5.41 4.78
C GLY A 226 14.54 -4.87 3.93
N VAL A 227 15.27 -3.85 4.38
CA VAL A 227 16.40 -3.23 3.66
C VAL A 227 17.44 -4.27 3.30
N PHE A 228 17.77 -5.20 4.21
CA PHE A 228 18.71 -6.28 3.88
C PHE A 228 18.18 -7.25 2.81
N ARG A 229 16.86 -7.45 2.74
CA ARG A 229 16.23 -8.26 1.69
C ARG A 229 16.30 -7.54 0.36
N GLU A 230 16.01 -6.25 0.33
CA GLU A 230 16.12 -5.42 -0.87
C GLU A 230 17.57 -5.33 -1.36
N MET A 231 18.54 -5.08 -0.46
CA MET A 231 19.97 -5.09 -0.79
C MET A 231 20.39 -6.43 -1.41
N LYS A 232 19.90 -7.55 -0.88
CA LYS A 232 20.17 -8.88 -1.47
C LYS A 232 19.53 -9.04 -2.86
N LEU A 233 18.32 -8.53 -3.07
CA LEU A 233 17.65 -8.57 -4.37
C LEU A 233 18.35 -7.70 -5.43
N ARG A 234 18.99 -6.61 -4.99
CA ARG A 234 19.79 -5.70 -5.82
C ARG A 234 21.26 -6.11 -5.98
N ASN A 235 21.71 -7.15 -5.28
CA ASN A 235 23.06 -7.65 -5.46
C ASN A 235 23.17 -8.28 -6.86
N PHE A 236 23.76 -7.55 -7.79
CA PHE A 236 24.16 -8.06 -9.12
C PHE A 236 25.23 -9.16 -9.04
N TYR A 237 25.88 -9.30 -7.88
CA TYR A 237 26.88 -10.32 -7.62
C TYR A 237 26.33 -11.45 -6.74
N GLU A 238 26.14 -12.63 -7.33
CA GLU A 238 25.89 -13.87 -6.61
C GLU A 238 27.25 -14.50 -6.23
N LYS A 239 27.50 -14.74 -4.94
CA LYS A 239 28.74 -15.39 -4.52
C LYS A 239 28.84 -16.79 -5.14
N PRO A 240 30.04 -17.28 -5.50
CA PRO A 240 30.20 -18.63 -6.07
C PRO A 240 29.60 -19.75 -5.20
N SER A 241 29.62 -19.59 -3.87
CA SER A 241 29.01 -20.54 -2.92
C SER A 241 27.48 -20.52 -2.98
N GLU A 242 26.86 -19.36 -3.12
CA GLU A 242 25.41 -19.18 -3.23
C GLU A 242 24.91 -19.70 -4.57
N LYS A 243 25.64 -19.43 -5.66
CA LYS A 243 25.38 -19.98 -7.00
C LYS A 243 25.38 -21.51 -6.98
N ARG A 244 26.41 -22.13 -6.38
CA ARG A 244 26.50 -23.59 -6.22
C ARG A 244 25.34 -24.15 -5.40
N ALA A 245 24.91 -23.45 -4.34
CA ALA A 245 23.78 -23.87 -3.51
C ALA A 245 22.46 -23.83 -4.29
N ARG A 246 22.23 -22.76 -5.08
CA ARG A 246 21.06 -22.62 -5.97
C ARG A 246 21.03 -23.71 -7.03
N GLU A 247 22.13 -23.92 -7.75
CA GLU A 247 22.26 -24.96 -8.79
C GLU A 247 22.01 -26.35 -8.21
N LYS A 248 22.56 -26.65 -7.01
CA LYS A 248 22.31 -27.91 -6.31
C LYS A 248 20.83 -28.09 -5.94
N ALA A 249 20.19 -27.05 -5.40
CA ALA A 249 18.77 -27.08 -5.07
C ALA A 249 17.89 -27.28 -6.32
N GLU A 250 18.24 -26.62 -7.41
CA GLU A 250 17.52 -26.74 -8.69
C GLU A 250 17.71 -28.14 -9.30
N ALA A 251 18.92 -28.71 -9.22
CA ALA A 251 19.20 -30.08 -9.64
C ALA A 251 18.38 -31.10 -8.83
N VAL A 252 18.28 -30.95 -7.51
CA VAL A 252 17.42 -31.78 -6.66
C VAL A 252 15.95 -31.62 -7.05
N ARG A 253 15.50 -30.40 -7.35
CA ARG A 253 14.12 -30.14 -7.75
C ARG A 253 13.80 -30.79 -9.11
N ARG A 254 14.74 -30.70 -10.06
CA ARG A 254 14.65 -31.36 -11.37
C ARG A 254 14.65 -32.88 -11.22
N SER A 255 15.52 -33.46 -10.39
CA SER A 255 15.57 -34.91 -10.17
C SER A 255 14.28 -35.42 -9.52
N ARG A 256 13.75 -34.72 -8.51
CA ARG A 256 12.45 -35.04 -7.89
C ARG A 256 11.30 -34.95 -8.88
N LYS A 257 11.28 -33.91 -9.73
CA LYS A 257 10.27 -33.75 -10.79
C LYS A 257 10.35 -34.89 -11.82
N LEU A 258 11.56 -35.29 -12.21
CA LEU A 258 11.79 -36.39 -13.15
C LEU A 258 11.37 -37.74 -12.55
N ALA A 259 11.76 -38.01 -11.30
CA ALA A 259 11.38 -39.22 -10.57
C ALA A 259 9.87 -39.33 -10.40
N ARG A 260 9.20 -38.22 -10.05
CA ARG A 260 7.73 -38.16 -9.98
C ARG A 260 7.09 -38.46 -11.34
N LYS A 261 7.58 -37.87 -12.43
CA LYS A 261 7.08 -38.16 -13.79
C LYS A 261 7.29 -39.62 -14.18
N ARG A 262 8.45 -40.20 -13.84
CA ARG A 262 8.77 -41.60 -14.10
C ARG A 262 7.85 -42.54 -13.34
N ALA A 263 7.66 -42.30 -12.05
CA ALA A 263 6.76 -43.09 -11.21
C ALA A 263 5.28 -42.96 -11.65
N GLN A 264 4.86 -41.81 -12.18
CA GLN A 264 3.55 -41.67 -12.83
C GLN A 264 3.45 -42.50 -14.13
N ARG A 265 4.51 -42.53 -14.96
CA ARG A 265 4.55 -43.35 -16.18
C ARG A 265 4.56 -44.85 -15.87
N GLU A 266 5.21 -45.25 -14.78
CA GLU A 266 5.31 -46.64 -14.31
C GLU A 266 4.10 -47.07 -13.44
N GLY A 267 3.10 -46.19 -13.26
CA GLY A 267 1.85 -46.52 -12.54
C GLY A 267 1.97 -46.57 -11.02
N LEU A 268 3.12 -46.20 -10.45
CA LEU A 268 3.40 -46.23 -9.01
C LEU A 268 2.73 -45.08 -8.23
N ILE A 269 2.32 -44.02 -8.91
CA ILE A 269 1.59 -42.89 -8.31
C ILE A 269 0.56 -42.32 -9.30
N PRO A 270 -0.60 -41.83 -8.81
CA PRO A 270 -1.63 -41.25 -9.68
C PRO A 270 -1.10 -40.10 -10.54
N GLY A 271 -1.47 -40.12 -11.82
CA GLY A 271 -1.32 -38.98 -12.72
C GLY A 271 -2.16 -37.79 -12.24
N ALA A 272 -1.77 -36.57 -12.62
CA ALA A 272 -2.61 -35.40 -12.35
C ALA A 272 -3.98 -35.57 -13.03
N LYS A 273 -5.08 -35.44 -12.28
CA LYS A 273 -6.42 -35.41 -12.86
C LYS A 273 -6.51 -34.22 -13.82
N PRO A 274 -7.09 -34.38 -15.02
CA PRO A 274 -7.34 -33.26 -15.90
C PRO A 274 -8.24 -32.26 -15.16
N THR A 275 -7.83 -31.00 -15.10
CA THR A 275 -8.71 -29.91 -14.72
C THR A 275 -9.84 -29.84 -15.74
N THR A 276 -11.03 -30.25 -15.34
CA THR A 276 -12.28 -30.02 -16.06
C THR A 276 -12.43 -28.52 -16.25
N ARG A 277 -12.50 -28.09 -17.52
CA ARG A 277 -12.82 -26.72 -17.92
C ARG A 277 -14.23 -26.36 -17.51
#